data_AF-A0A2N2AMI4-F1
#
_entry.id   AF-A0A2N2AMI4-F1
#
_cell.length_a   1.000
_cell.length_b   1.000
_cell.length_c   1.000
_cell.angle_alpha   90.00
_cell.angle_beta   90.00
_cell.angle_gamma   90.00
#
_symmetry.space_group_name_H-M   'P 1'
#
loop_
_entity.id
_entity.type
_entity.pdbx_description
1 polymer ?
#
loop_
_entity_poly.entity_id
_entity_poly.type
_entity_poly.pdbx_seq_one_letter_code
_entity_poly.pdbx_strand_id
1 'polypeptide(L)'
;MLLPIASHTGTAIMVKKRIVTNPEDTSRSIQRLADAIIKDYAVSTHDAVPALFGSVLEDYGVGNSHTREWIGRLRNPERLEHLREELYSIIEHADPFEDVFGALYMATSSRSKQSGLGQFFSPQPIADLMAQFTVADLDMSQYSPERPMPVMEPTCGAGVMLLSMAKTILRHHGREGLRRTAFYGNDLDPVCTCMAAGQMLLHVTRHDAQVASLMIFNGNGLAPMETWRPWLYATAKPDTPENVKQGATTPPAQAEPVIAPLPHVAATVDSPSAPSRLTGSLGRDRQMGLSL
;
A
#
# COMPACT_ATOMS: atom_id res chain seq x y z
N MET A 1 23.82 -16.15 27.05
CA MET A 1 24.88 -17.17 26.94
C MET A 1 25.13 -17.38 25.45
N LEU A 2 26.20 -16.79 24.93
CA LEU A 2 26.66 -16.96 23.55
C LEU A 2 27.57 -18.19 23.50
N LEU A 3 27.51 -18.94 22.41
CA LEU A 3 28.66 -19.68 21.90
C LEU A 3 28.88 -19.35 20.42
N PRO A 4 30.15 -19.30 19.95
CA PRO A 4 30.57 -18.59 18.75
C PRO A 4 30.74 -19.53 17.54
N ILE A 5 30.78 -18.97 16.32
CA ILE A 5 31.40 -19.65 15.19
C ILE A 5 32.39 -18.69 14.49
N ALA A 6 33.64 -19.13 14.56
CA ALA A 6 34.84 -18.82 13.79
C ALA A 6 34.87 -17.62 12.84
N SER A 7 35.85 -16.75 13.11
CA SER A 7 36.48 -15.87 12.13
C SER A 7 37.15 -16.68 11.00
N HIS A 8 36.76 -16.41 9.76
CA HIS A 8 37.63 -16.64 8.62
C HIS A 8 37.79 -15.36 7.82
N THR A 9 39.06 -14.99 7.65
CA THR A 9 39.60 -13.99 6.74
C THR A 9 38.95 -14.09 5.35
N GLY A 10 38.22 -13.05 4.97
CA GLY A 10 37.67 -12.88 3.63
C GLY A 10 37.79 -11.43 3.22
N THR A 11 38.54 -11.17 2.15
CA THR A 11 38.66 -9.91 1.44
C THR A 11 37.31 -9.19 1.37
N ALA A 12 37.28 -7.92 1.78
CA ALA A 12 36.11 -7.07 1.60
C ALA A 12 35.83 -6.89 0.10
N ILE A 13 34.96 -7.73 -0.46
CA ILE A 13 34.36 -7.46 -1.76
C ILE A 13 33.29 -6.40 -1.50
N MET A 14 33.64 -5.13 -1.72
CA MET A 14 32.61 -4.12 -1.94
C MET A 14 31.86 -4.48 -3.22
N VAL A 15 30.74 -5.17 -3.08
CA VAL A 15 29.75 -5.24 -4.14
C VAL A 15 29.12 -3.85 -4.21
N LYS A 16 29.61 -3.00 -5.10
CA LYS A 16 28.82 -1.88 -5.59
C LYS A 16 27.59 -2.50 -6.26
N LYS A 17 26.48 -2.62 -5.53
CA LYS A 17 25.19 -2.98 -6.13
C LYS A 17 24.75 -1.75 -6.93
N ARG A 18 25.29 -1.64 -8.15
CA ARG A 18 24.83 -0.71 -9.17
C ARG A 18 23.49 -1.26 -9.65
N ILE A 19 22.42 -0.93 -8.95
CA ILE A 19 21.07 -1.14 -9.48
C ILE A 19 20.86 -0.03 -10.51
N VAL A 20 21.37 -0.25 -11.71
CA VAL A 20 20.86 0.42 -12.91
C VAL A 20 19.89 -0.59 -13.49
N THR A 21 18.63 -0.37 -13.23
CA THR A 21 17.52 -1.15 -13.78
C THR A 21 17.01 -0.35 -14.97
N ASN A 22 16.95 -1.00 -16.13
CA ASN A 22 16.32 -0.41 -17.30
C ASN A 22 14.80 -0.62 -17.12
N PRO A 23 13.96 0.43 -17.09
CA PRO A 23 12.50 0.29 -16.96
C PRO A 23 11.89 -0.64 -18.03
N GLU A 24 12.53 -0.74 -19.20
CA GLU A 24 12.13 -1.69 -20.23
C GLU A 24 12.31 -3.16 -19.82
N ASP A 25 13.23 -3.48 -18.90
CA ASP A 25 13.43 -4.83 -18.38
C ASP A 25 12.38 -5.21 -17.33
N THR A 26 11.95 -4.27 -16.46
CA THR A 26 10.88 -4.53 -15.48
C THR A 26 9.56 -4.83 -16.20
N SER A 27 9.16 -3.96 -17.13
CA SER A 27 7.91 -4.14 -17.90
C SER A 27 7.90 -5.45 -18.69
N ARG A 28 9.02 -5.81 -19.35
CA ARG A 28 9.14 -7.10 -20.04
C ARG A 28 9.05 -8.29 -19.09
N SER A 29 9.63 -8.19 -17.90
CA SER A 29 9.59 -9.28 -16.92
C SER A 29 8.19 -9.47 -16.33
N ILE A 30 7.48 -8.36 -16.06
CA ILE A 30 6.05 -8.41 -15.68
C ILE A 30 5.22 -9.10 -16.76
N GLN A 31 5.44 -8.76 -18.04
CA GLN A 31 4.71 -9.40 -19.13
C GLN A 31 5.00 -10.91 -19.24
N ARG A 32 6.26 -11.33 -19.06
CA ARG A 32 6.61 -12.76 -19.04
C ARG A 32 5.92 -13.50 -17.89
N LEU A 33 5.91 -12.92 -16.70
CA LEU A 33 5.21 -13.47 -15.55
C LEU A 33 3.69 -13.55 -15.79
N ALA A 34 3.10 -12.51 -16.40
CA ALA A 34 1.69 -12.50 -16.79
C ALA A 34 1.37 -13.65 -17.77
N ASP A 35 2.20 -13.83 -18.81
CA ASP A 35 2.05 -14.89 -19.79
C ASP A 35 2.19 -16.29 -19.14
N ALA A 36 3.11 -16.44 -18.17
CA ALA A 36 3.28 -17.67 -17.41
C ALA A 36 2.03 -17.99 -16.56
N ILE A 37 1.47 -16.99 -15.86
CA ILE A 37 0.22 -17.16 -15.10
C ILE A 37 -0.93 -17.56 -16.02
N ILE A 38 -1.08 -16.89 -17.17
CA ILE A 38 -2.13 -17.19 -18.15
C ILE A 38 -1.96 -18.61 -18.71
N LYS A 39 -0.72 -19.04 -18.98
CA LYS A 39 -0.43 -20.38 -19.46
C LYS A 39 -0.76 -21.45 -18.41
N ASP A 40 -0.31 -21.25 -17.17
CA ASP A 40 -0.43 -22.25 -16.10
C ASP A 40 -1.85 -22.32 -15.52
N TYR A 41 -2.61 -21.22 -15.61
CA TYR A 41 -3.92 -21.07 -14.97
C TYR A 41 -5.04 -20.56 -15.89
N ALA A 42 -4.92 -20.65 -17.22
CA ALA A 42 -5.83 -20.10 -18.24
C ALA A 42 -7.30 -19.87 -17.86
N VAL A 43 -7.97 -20.84 -17.22
CA VAL A 43 -9.40 -20.75 -16.81
C VAL A 43 -9.59 -20.09 -15.44
N SER A 44 -8.59 -20.19 -14.56
CA SER A 44 -8.56 -19.69 -13.19
C SER A 44 -7.59 -18.52 -12.99
N THR A 45 -7.22 -17.76 -14.03
CA THR A 45 -6.34 -16.57 -13.88
C THR A 45 -6.86 -15.59 -12.81
N HIS A 46 -8.18 -15.52 -12.69
CA HIS A 46 -8.88 -14.70 -11.70
C HIS A 46 -8.68 -15.17 -10.25
N ASP A 47 -8.33 -16.44 -10.03
CA ASP A 47 -7.94 -16.97 -8.73
C ASP A 47 -6.41 -16.94 -8.57
N ALA A 48 -5.67 -17.19 -9.65
CA ALA A 48 -4.21 -17.31 -9.64
C ALA A 48 -3.51 -16.01 -9.24
N VAL A 49 -3.99 -14.85 -9.73
CA VAL A 49 -3.37 -13.56 -9.44
C VAL A 49 -3.59 -13.15 -7.97
N PRO A 50 -4.82 -13.17 -7.41
CA PRO A 50 -5.01 -12.97 -5.97
C PRO A 50 -4.28 -14.00 -5.11
N ALA A 51 -4.19 -15.26 -5.55
CA ALA A 51 -3.47 -16.30 -4.83
C ALA A 51 -1.95 -16.05 -4.82
N LEU A 52 -1.37 -15.58 -5.93
CA LEU A 52 0.04 -15.18 -5.99
C LEU A 52 0.32 -14.04 -5.01
N PHE A 53 -0.48 -12.96 -5.04
CA PHE A 53 -0.31 -11.85 -4.10
C PHE A 53 -0.56 -12.28 -2.65
N GLY A 54 -1.57 -13.12 -2.42
CA GLY A 54 -1.85 -13.69 -1.10
C GLY A 54 -0.68 -14.53 -0.58
N SER A 55 -0.04 -15.32 -1.43
CA SER A 55 1.11 -16.15 -1.06
C SER A 55 2.33 -15.33 -0.63
N VAL A 56 2.46 -14.08 -1.12
CA VAL A 56 3.47 -13.14 -0.60
C VAL A 56 3.16 -12.80 0.85
N LEU A 57 1.90 -12.47 1.18
CA LEU A 57 1.51 -12.15 2.55
C LEU A 57 1.63 -13.35 3.50
N GLU A 58 1.35 -14.56 3.01
CA GLU A 58 1.58 -15.80 3.78
C GLU A 58 3.06 -15.99 4.16
N ASP A 59 4.02 -15.67 3.27
CA ASP A 59 5.46 -15.79 3.56
C ASP A 59 5.93 -14.85 4.69
N TYR A 60 5.26 -13.72 4.86
CA TYR A 60 5.49 -12.80 5.97
C TYR A 60 4.63 -13.12 7.21
N GLY A 61 3.84 -14.20 7.19
CA GLY A 61 2.96 -14.60 8.29
C GLY A 61 1.77 -13.67 8.51
N VAL A 62 1.40 -12.88 7.51
CA VAL A 62 0.30 -11.88 7.57
C VAL A 62 -0.87 -12.25 6.65
N GLY A 63 -0.93 -13.50 6.20
CA GLY A 63 -2.06 -14.05 5.47
C GLY A 63 -3.35 -14.10 6.30
N ASN A 64 -4.50 -14.16 5.62
CA ASN A 64 -5.82 -14.20 6.24
C ASN A 64 -6.70 -15.32 5.63
N SER A 65 -8.01 -15.28 5.84
CA SER A 65 -8.91 -16.31 5.28
C SER A 65 -9.01 -16.22 3.75
N HIS A 66 -9.00 -15.01 3.18
CA HIS A 66 -9.10 -14.81 1.73
C HIS A 66 -7.86 -15.32 1.01
N THR A 67 -6.66 -15.04 1.52
CA THR A 67 -5.40 -15.54 0.92
C THR A 67 -5.38 -17.06 0.85
N ARG A 68 -5.72 -17.74 1.97
CA ARG A 68 -5.84 -19.20 2.02
C ARG A 68 -6.93 -19.74 1.12
N GLU A 69 -8.07 -19.06 1.01
CA GLU A 69 -9.16 -19.46 0.12
C GLU A 69 -8.75 -19.35 -1.36
N TRP A 70 -8.11 -18.26 -1.78
CA TRP A 70 -7.60 -18.09 -3.14
C TRP A 70 -6.58 -19.16 -3.50
N ILE A 71 -5.62 -19.42 -2.61
CA ILE A 71 -4.62 -20.48 -2.79
C ILE A 71 -5.29 -21.86 -2.87
N GLY A 72 -6.27 -22.13 -2.00
CA GLY A 72 -7.00 -23.41 -1.93
C GLY A 72 -7.89 -23.69 -3.15
N ARG A 73 -8.26 -22.66 -3.93
CA ARG A 73 -9.01 -22.81 -5.19
C ARG A 73 -8.14 -23.24 -6.37
N LEU A 74 -6.82 -23.12 -6.27
CA LEU A 74 -5.94 -23.46 -7.37
C LEU A 74 -5.85 -24.98 -7.57
N ARG A 75 -5.91 -25.40 -8.83
CA ARG A 75 -5.69 -26.82 -9.20
C ARG A 75 -4.23 -27.25 -9.00
N ASN A 76 -3.30 -26.31 -9.23
CA ASN A 76 -1.86 -26.53 -9.21
C ASN A 76 -1.18 -25.50 -8.28
N PRO A 77 -1.41 -25.55 -6.96
CA PRO A 77 -0.87 -24.56 -6.02
C PRO A 77 0.67 -24.59 -5.93
N GLU A 78 1.31 -25.71 -6.28
CA GLU A 78 2.76 -25.86 -6.29
C GLU A 78 3.47 -24.94 -7.31
N ARG A 79 2.74 -24.48 -8.33
CA ARG A 79 3.26 -23.52 -9.32
C ARG A 79 3.42 -22.11 -8.74
N LEU A 80 2.68 -21.78 -7.66
CA LEU A 80 2.77 -20.46 -7.03
C LEU A 80 4.18 -20.17 -6.51
N GLU A 81 4.89 -21.19 -6.01
CA GLU A 81 6.26 -21.03 -5.52
C GLU A 81 7.15 -20.40 -6.59
N HIS A 82 7.14 -20.98 -7.80
CA HIS A 82 7.97 -20.49 -8.89
C HIS A 82 7.59 -19.07 -9.34
N LEU A 83 6.28 -18.80 -9.45
CA LEU A 83 5.76 -17.49 -9.85
C LEU A 83 6.07 -16.41 -8.82
N ARG A 84 6.06 -16.77 -7.53
CA ARG A 84 6.39 -15.87 -6.44
C ARG A 84 7.88 -15.55 -6.40
N GLU A 85 8.74 -16.53 -6.63
CA GLU A 85 10.18 -16.28 -6.77
C GLU A 85 10.49 -15.36 -7.96
N GLU A 86 9.79 -15.54 -9.10
CA GLU A 86 9.90 -14.62 -10.23
C GLU A 86 9.41 -13.21 -9.85
N LEU A 87 8.28 -13.09 -9.15
CA LEU A 87 7.77 -11.81 -8.65
C LEU A 87 8.76 -11.12 -7.70
N TYR A 88 9.41 -11.86 -6.79
CA TYR A 88 10.45 -11.33 -5.92
C TYR A 88 11.65 -10.84 -6.70
N SER A 89 12.11 -11.62 -7.69
CA SER A 89 13.17 -11.18 -8.59
C SER A 89 12.80 -9.90 -9.33
N ILE A 90 11.56 -9.75 -9.81
CA ILE A 90 11.09 -8.52 -10.47
C ILE A 90 11.18 -7.34 -9.50
N ILE A 91 10.65 -7.46 -8.27
CA ILE A 91 10.69 -6.38 -7.28
C ILE A 91 12.12 -5.98 -6.91
N GLU A 92 13.03 -6.94 -6.72
CA GLU A 92 14.43 -6.67 -6.38
C GLU A 92 15.17 -5.87 -7.46
N HIS A 93 14.73 -5.99 -8.71
CA HIS A 93 15.26 -5.27 -9.87
C HIS A 93 14.31 -4.16 -10.35
N ALA A 94 13.24 -3.87 -9.64
CA ALA A 94 12.39 -2.73 -9.93
C ALA A 94 12.95 -1.48 -9.24
N ASP A 95 12.58 -0.30 -9.74
CA ASP A 95 12.86 0.92 -9.01
C ASP A 95 12.13 0.88 -7.64
N PRO A 96 12.71 1.48 -6.58
CA PRO A 96 12.03 1.54 -5.29
C PRO A 96 10.64 2.15 -5.40
N PHE A 97 9.65 1.36 -4.96
CA PHE A 97 8.22 1.68 -5.02
C PHE A 97 7.66 1.85 -6.44
N GLU A 98 8.14 1.07 -7.41
CA GLU A 98 7.50 0.87 -8.72
C GLU A 98 6.25 -0.03 -8.61
N ASP A 99 5.14 0.33 -9.29
CA ASP A 99 3.86 -0.40 -9.22
C ASP A 99 3.88 -1.69 -10.04
N VAL A 100 4.50 -2.73 -9.49
CA VAL A 100 4.62 -4.04 -10.12
C VAL A 100 3.32 -4.85 -10.04
N PHE A 101 2.60 -4.83 -8.90
CA PHE A 101 1.41 -5.67 -8.75
C PHE A 101 0.24 -5.11 -9.56
N GLY A 102 0.07 -3.78 -9.59
CA GLY A 102 -0.94 -3.13 -10.43
C GLY A 102 -0.72 -3.45 -11.91
N ALA A 103 0.51 -3.32 -12.39
CA ALA A 103 0.87 -3.67 -13.77
C ALA A 103 0.62 -5.16 -14.10
N LEU A 104 1.02 -6.08 -13.20
CA LEU A 104 0.78 -7.51 -13.38
C LEU A 104 -0.71 -7.87 -13.40
N TYR A 105 -1.49 -7.27 -12.49
CA TYR A 105 -2.94 -7.46 -12.43
C TYR A 105 -3.62 -6.97 -13.72
N MET A 106 -3.19 -5.83 -14.26
CA MET A 106 -3.71 -5.31 -15.52
C MET A 106 -3.31 -6.19 -16.72
N ALA A 107 -2.07 -6.70 -16.76
CA ALA A 107 -1.57 -7.54 -17.85
C ALA A 107 -2.27 -8.92 -17.91
N THR A 108 -2.75 -9.42 -16.76
CA THR A 108 -3.45 -10.70 -16.64
C THR A 108 -4.97 -10.58 -16.74
N SER A 109 -5.53 -9.37 -16.63
CA SER A 109 -6.96 -9.11 -16.69
C SER A 109 -7.47 -9.03 -18.13
N SER A 110 -8.60 -9.70 -18.42
CA SER A 110 -9.25 -9.55 -19.73
C SER A 110 -9.88 -8.15 -19.86
N ARG A 111 -9.80 -7.56 -21.06
CA ARG A 111 -10.40 -6.25 -21.39
C ARG A 111 -11.89 -6.13 -21.00
N SER A 112 -12.63 -7.24 -21.03
CA SER A 112 -14.05 -7.32 -20.64
C SER A 112 -14.31 -7.16 -19.14
N LYS A 113 -13.35 -7.52 -18.27
CA LYS A 113 -13.47 -7.39 -16.80
C LYS A 113 -13.13 -5.98 -16.34
N GLN A 114 -12.18 -5.32 -16.99
CA GLN A 114 -11.82 -3.93 -16.70
C GLN A 114 -13.01 -2.97 -16.85
N SER A 115 -13.89 -3.23 -17.82
CA SER A 115 -15.12 -2.46 -18.03
C SER A 115 -16.27 -2.81 -17.06
N GLY A 116 -16.27 -3.99 -16.45
CA GLY A 116 -17.40 -4.50 -15.66
C GLY A 116 -17.46 -4.01 -14.22
N LEU A 117 -16.30 -3.71 -13.61
CA LEU A 117 -16.20 -3.17 -12.25
C LEU A 117 -16.06 -1.64 -12.24
N GLY A 118 -15.82 -1.01 -13.40
CA GLY A 118 -15.62 0.45 -13.51
C GLY A 118 -14.36 0.98 -12.81
N GLN A 119 -13.45 0.11 -12.38
CA GLN A 119 -12.22 0.47 -11.71
C GLN A 119 -11.13 0.79 -12.75
N PHE A 120 -10.68 2.04 -12.76
CA PHE A 120 -9.53 2.48 -13.56
C PHE A 120 -8.32 2.60 -12.62
N PHE A 121 -7.28 1.81 -12.87
CA PHE A 121 -6.02 1.96 -12.15
C PHE A 121 -5.32 3.24 -12.60
N SER A 122 -4.89 4.06 -11.63
CA SER A 122 -4.16 5.29 -11.89
C SER A 122 -2.77 4.96 -12.43
N PRO A 123 -2.34 5.51 -13.59
CA PRO A 123 -0.98 5.35 -14.07
C PRO A 123 0.02 5.95 -13.07
N GLN A 124 1.10 5.23 -12.76
CA GLN A 124 2.09 5.69 -11.79
C GLN A 124 2.66 7.09 -12.08
N PRO A 125 2.93 7.52 -13.34
CA PRO A 125 3.40 8.88 -13.58
C PRO A 125 2.47 9.99 -13.08
N ILE A 126 1.14 9.74 -13.02
CA ILE A 126 0.18 10.68 -12.45
C ILE A 126 0.27 10.68 -10.92
N ALA A 127 0.39 9.50 -10.31
CA ALA A 127 0.59 9.38 -8.87
C ALA A 127 1.92 10.00 -8.42
N ASP A 128 2.99 9.82 -9.18
CA ASP A 128 4.30 10.47 -8.97
C ASP A 128 4.17 12.00 -9.02
N LEU A 129 3.44 12.55 -10.00
CA LEU A 129 3.18 14.00 -10.09
C LEU A 129 2.41 14.51 -8.85
N MET A 130 1.36 13.79 -8.44
CA MET A 130 0.56 14.16 -7.26
C MET A 130 1.38 14.06 -5.97
N ALA A 131 2.25 13.06 -5.85
CA ALA A 131 3.13 12.89 -4.70
C ALA A 131 4.14 14.04 -4.60
N GLN A 132 4.70 14.48 -5.73
CA GLN A 132 5.62 15.63 -5.77
C GLN A 132 4.98 16.89 -5.18
N PHE A 133 3.73 17.19 -5.51
CA PHE A 133 3.02 18.34 -4.91
C PHE A 133 2.67 18.17 -3.43
N THR A 134 2.60 16.92 -2.95
CA THR A 134 2.08 16.62 -1.62
C THR A 134 3.18 16.51 -0.57
N VAL A 135 4.28 15.83 -0.89
CA VAL A 135 5.27 15.40 0.11
C VAL A 135 6.72 15.83 -0.19
N ALA A 136 7.01 16.39 -1.36
CA ALA A 136 8.39 16.73 -1.73
C ALA A 136 9.00 17.83 -0.85
N ASP A 137 8.24 18.88 -0.55
CA ASP A 137 8.72 20.06 0.18
C ASP A 137 8.32 20.06 1.68
N LEU A 138 7.89 18.91 2.21
CA LEU A 138 7.51 18.79 3.62
C LEU A 138 8.72 18.90 4.55
N ASP A 139 8.54 19.62 5.66
CA ASP A 139 9.54 19.69 6.73
C ASP A 139 9.46 18.44 7.61
N MET A 140 10.23 17.41 7.23
CA MET A 140 10.29 16.14 7.95
C MET A 140 10.93 16.23 9.35
N SER A 141 11.51 17.37 9.73
CA SER A 141 12.11 17.57 11.05
C SER A 141 11.07 17.62 12.18
N GLN A 142 9.80 17.90 11.83
CA GLN A 142 8.68 17.99 12.77
C GLN A 142 8.12 16.63 13.19
N TYR A 143 8.55 15.56 12.51
CA TYR A 143 8.09 14.19 12.73
C TYR A 143 9.22 13.32 13.26
N SER A 144 8.84 12.29 14.01
CA SER A 144 9.75 11.27 14.54
C SER A 144 9.13 9.89 14.39
N PRO A 145 9.88 8.79 14.57
CA PRO A 145 9.29 7.45 14.58
C PRO A 145 8.16 7.26 15.62
N GLU A 146 8.22 7.97 16.76
CA GLU A 146 7.19 7.95 17.82
C GLU A 146 5.98 8.84 17.49
N ARG A 147 6.18 9.85 16.65
CA ARG A 147 5.12 10.73 16.14
C ARG A 147 5.29 10.90 14.63
N PRO A 148 4.97 9.86 13.85
CA PRO A 148 5.23 9.85 12.42
C PRO A 148 4.23 10.76 11.69
N MET A 149 4.65 11.24 10.53
CA MET A 149 3.79 11.88 9.55
C MET A 149 2.79 10.86 9.01
N PRO A 150 1.47 11.05 9.18
CA PRO A 150 0.48 10.17 8.61
C PRO A 150 0.28 10.48 7.12
N VAL A 151 0.33 9.45 6.29
CA VAL A 151 -0.06 9.46 4.87
C VAL A 151 -1.19 8.48 4.70
N MET A 152 -2.31 8.92 4.14
CA MET A 152 -3.50 8.07 3.97
C MET A 152 -4.06 8.14 2.56
N GLU A 153 -4.44 6.97 2.03
CA GLU A 153 -5.29 6.87 0.84
C GLU A 153 -6.52 5.99 1.10
N PRO A 154 -7.75 6.56 1.12
CA PRO A 154 -8.97 5.84 1.51
C PRO A 154 -9.56 4.91 0.43
N THR A 155 -9.06 5.00 -0.81
CA THR A 155 -9.45 4.18 -1.96
C THR A 155 -8.21 3.74 -2.75
N CYS A 156 -7.33 3.00 -2.06
CA CYS A 156 -5.95 2.83 -2.48
C CYS A 156 -5.74 1.98 -3.73
N GLY A 157 -6.72 1.20 -4.17
CA GLY A 157 -6.56 0.26 -5.27
C GLY A 157 -5.37 -0.67 -5.01
N ALA A 158 -4.49 -0.83 -6.00
CA ALA A 158 -3.23 -1.56 -5.81
C ALA A 158 -2.21 -0.82 -4.92
N GLY A 159 -2.47 0.43 -4.52
CA GLY A 159 -1.59 1.21 -3.65
C GLY A 159 -0.62 2.16 -4.38
N VAL A 160 -0.81 2.39 -5.69
CA VAL A 160 0.11 3.22 -6.51
C VAL A 160 0.36 4.62 -5.94
N MET A 161 -0.65 5.23 -5.29
CA MET A 161 -0.47 6.53 -4.65
C MET A 161 0.45 6.45 -3.41
N LEU A 162 0.28 5.42 -2.57
CA LEU A 162 1.13 5.19 -1.40
C LEU A 162 2.57 4.90 -1.83
N LEU A 163 2.76 4.08 -2.87
CA LEU A 163 4.05 3.82 -3.48
C LEU A 163 4.71 5.12 -3.98
N SER A 164 3.97 5.95 -4.71
CA SER A 164 4.50 7.19 -5.28
C SER A 164 4.86 8.21 -4.19
N MET A 165 4.08 8.27 -3.10
CA MET A 165 4.44 9.06 -1.92
C MET A 165 5.70 8.53 -1.25
N ALA A 166 5.82 7.21 -1.04
CA ALA A 166 7.03 6.61 -0.47
C ALA A 166 8.26 6.84 -1.35
N LYS A 167 8.14 6.68 -2.67
CA LYS A 167 9.16 7.00 -3.68
C LYS A 167 9.63 8.45 -3.57
N THR A 168 8.68 9.38 -3.47
CA THR A 168 8.94 10.82 -3.37
C THR A 168 9.65 11.16 -2.05
N ILE A 169 9.17 10.60 -0.93
CA ILE A 169 9.80 10.78 0.39
C ILE A 169 11.22 10.21 0.38
N LEU A 170 11.43 9.02 -0.16
CA LEU A 170 12.76 8.42 -0.29
C LEU A 170 13.71 9.32 -1.10
N ARG A 171 13.20 9.93 -2.18
CA ARG A 171 13.99 10.78 -3.09
C ARG A 171 14.41 12.10 -2.44
N HIS A 172 13.49 12.78 -1.75
CA HIS A 172 13.74 14.14 -1.23
C HIS A 172 14.17 14.18 0.24
N HIS A 173 13.71 13.22 1.05
CA HIS A 173 13.94 13.17 2.50
C HIS A 173 14.78 11.96 2.93
N GLY A 174 15.15 11.10 1.98
CA GLY A 174 15.95 9.91 2.23
C GLY A 174 15.23 8.84 3.05
N ARG A 175 16.00 7.85 3.50
CA ARG A 175 15.51 6.75 4.36
C ARG A 175 14.97 7.25 5.70
N GLU A 176 15.55 8.32 6.23
CA GLU A 176 15.11 8.91 7.50
C GLU A 176 13.72 9.53 7.38
N GLY A 177 13.40 10.15 6.24
CA GLY A 177 12.03 10.60 5.94
C GLY A 177 11.03 9.44 5.96
N LEU A 178 11.37 8.31 5.34
CA LEU A 178 10.50 7.12 5.38
C LEU A 178 10.29 6.60 6.79
N ARG A 179 11.34 6.50 7.61
CA ARG A 179 11.27 6.08 9.02
C ARG A 179 10.39 6.96 9.89
N ARG A 180 10.14 8.20 9.46
CA ARG A 180 9.24 9.17 10.10
C ARG A 180 7.85 9.20 9.48
N THR A 181 7.53 8.30 8.56
CA THR A 181 6.25 8.27 7.84
C THR A 181 5.46 7.01 8.17
N ALA A 182 4.18 7.19 8.47
CA ALA A 182 3.21 6.13 8.68
C ALA A 182 2.25 6.09 7.48
N PHE A 183 2.12 4.93 6.83
CA PHE A 183 1.29 4.75 5.65
C PHE A 183 -0.01 4.03 6.01
N TYR A 184 -1.13 4.60 5.57
CA TYR A 184 -2.48 4.09 5.76
C TYR A 184 -3.16 3.92 4.41
N GLY A 185 -3.72 2.75 4.14
CA GLY A 185 -4.48 2.48 2.92
C GLY A 185 -5.80 1.81 3.25
N ASN A 186 -6.87 2.14 2.52
CA ASN A 186 -8.13 1.41 2.57
C ASN A 186 -8.62 1.16 1.15
N ASP A 187 -9.20 -0.02 0.89
CA ASP A 187 -9.97 -0.25 -0.34
C ASP A 187 -11.18 -1.15 -0.07
N LEU A 188 -12.21 -1.03 -0.90
CA LEU A 188 -13.39 -1.89 -0.83
C LEU A 188 -13.08 -3.30 -1.37
N ASP A 189 -12.21 -3.41 -2.38
CA ASP A 189 -11.86 -4.68 -3.01
C ASP A 189 -10.74 -5.39 -2.21
N PRO A 190 -10.98 -6.61 -1.72
CA PRO A 190 -9.96 -7.38 -0.99
C PRO A 190 -8.74 -7.74 -1.86
N VAL A 191 -8.88 -7.88 -3.18
CA VAL A 191 -7.74 -8.11 -4.08
C VAL A 191 -6.85 -6.87 -4.15
N CYS A 192 -7.46 -5.68 -4.31
CA CYS A 192 -6.75 -4.40 -4.25
C CYS A 192 -6.04 -4.21 -2.91
N THR A 193 -6.75 -4.48 -1.80
CA THR A 193 -6.18 -4.43 -0.45
C THR A 193 -4.96 -5.36 -0.31
N CYS A 194 -5.07 -6.59 -0.81
CA CYS A 194 -3.98 -7.57 -0.83
C CYS A 194 -2.78 -7.06 -1.65
N MET A 195 -3.04 -6.49 -2.82
CA MET A 195 -2.00 -5.90 -3.67
C MET A 195 -1.26 -4.77 -2.96
N ALA A 196 -1.99 -3.79 -2.44
CA ALA A 196 -1.42 -2.64 -1.72
C ALA A 196 -0.57 -3.09 -0.53
N ALA A 197 -1.08 -4.02 0.29
CA ALA A 197 -0.33 -4.59 1.40
C ALA A 197 0.93 -5.32 0.94
N GLY A 198 0.81 -6.21 -0.06
CA GLY A 198 1.90 -7.05 -0.54
C GLY A 198 3.04 -6.24 -1.14
N GLN A 199 2.74 -5.29 -2.04
CA GLN A 199 3.79 -4.52 -2.70
C GLN A 199 4.45 -3.50 -1.77
N MET A 200 3.69 -2.83 -0.89
CA MET A 200 4.28 -1.99 0.15
C MET A 200 5.24 -2.82 1.03
N LEU A 201 4.81 -3.99 1.50
CA LEU A 201 5.62 -4.88 2.32
C LEU A 201 6.89 -5.37 1.60
N LEU A 202 6.79 -5.70 0.31
CA LEU A 202 7.94 -6.13 -0.48
C LEU A 202 8.93 -4.99 -0.73
N HIS A 203 8.46 -3.79 -1.06
CA HIS A 203 9.38 -2.66 -1.26
C HIS A 203 10.11 -2.28 0.03
N VAL A 204 9.40 -2.22 1.18
CA VAL A 204 10.06 -1.87 2.45
C VAL A 204 11.11 -2.91 2.86
N THR A 205 10.89 -4.19 2.56
CA THR A 205 11.79 -5.29 2.92
C THR A 205 12.94 -5.50 1.92
N ARG A 206 12.64 -5.53 0.62
CA ARG A 206 13.61 -5.87 -0.44
C ARG A 206 14.49 -4.69 -0.84
N HIS A 207 14.03 -3.45 -0.63
CA HIS A 207 14.81 -2.24 -0.88
C HIS A 207 15.39 -1.60 0.38
N ASP A 208 15.27 -2.28 1.53
CA ASP A 208 15.72 -1.81 2.87
C ASP A 208 15.16 -0.40 3.21
N ALA A 209 13.90 -0.16 2.81
CA ALA A 209 13.21 1.11 2.91
C ALA A 209 12.24 1.08 4.10
N GLN A 210 12.77 1.18 5.32
CA GLN A 210 11.97 1.11 6.55
C GLN A 210 11.03 2.31 6.70
N VAL A 211 9.78 2.05 7.09
CA VAL A 211 8.73 3.04 7.39
C VAL A 211 8.34 2.97 8.87
N ALA A 212 7.78 4.03 9.45
CA ALA A 212 7.35 4.03 10.85
C ALA A 212 6.26 2.97 11.08
N SER A 213 5.23 2.99 10.24
CA SER A 213 4.18 1.98 10.22
C SER A 213 3.52 1.86 8.85
N LEU A 214 2.92 0.71 8.62
CA LEU A 214 2.15 0.37 7.43
C LEU A 214 0.86 -0.32 7.87
N MET A 215 -0.26 0.33 7.61
CA MET A 215 -1.59 -0.16 7.96
C MET A 215 -2.47 -0.17 6.71
N ILE A 216 -2.92 -1.34 6.30
CA ILE A 216 -3.79 -1.50 5.13
C ILE A 216 -5.10 -2.15 5.59
N PHE A 217 -6.22 -1.57 5.19
CA PHE A 217 -7.57 -1.97 5.58
C PHE A 217 -8.40 -2.38 4.37
N ASN A 218 -9.34 -3.28 4.58
CA ASN A 218 -10.43 -3.57 3.64
C ASN A 218 -11.75 -3.06 4.22
N GLY A 219 -12.42 -2.16 3.52
CA GLY A 219 -13.62 -1.52 4.02
C GLY A 219 -14.27 -0.53 3.04
N ASN A 220 -15.56 -0.27 3.25
CA ASN A 220 -16.25 0.79 2.52
C ASN A 220 -15.76 2.14 3.03
N GLY A 221 -15.04 2.90 2.20
CA GLY A 221 -14.50 4.22 2.54
C GLY A 221 -15.54 5.27 2.92
N LEU A 222 -16.82 5.03 2.58
CA LEU A 222 -17.96 5.89 2.97
C LEU A 222 -18.62 5.46 4.28
N ALA A 223 -18.26 4.29 4.81
CA ALA A 223 -18.76 3.79 6.09
C ALA A 223 -17.84 4.20 7.25
N PRO A 224 -18.33 4.19 8.50
CA PRO A 224 -17.50 4.47 9.67
C PRO A 224 -16.27 3.54 9.72
N MET A 225 -15.12 4.09 10.10
CA MET A 225 -13.83 3.40 10.07
C MET A 225 -13.80 2.16 10.98
N GLU A 226 -14.65 2.11 11.99
CA GLU A 226 -14.84 0.95 12.89
C GLU A 226 -15.36 -0.30 12.15
N THR A 227 -15.91 -0.11 10.94
CA THR A 227 -16.37 -1.21 10.08
C THR A 227 -15.25 -1.78 9.20
N TRP A 228 -14.13 -1.07 9.09
CA TRP A 228 -13.01 -1.48 8.25
C TRP A 228 -12.22 -2.61 8.94
N ARG A 229 -11.77 -3.56 8.14
CA ARG A 229 -11.04 -4.73 8.64
C ARG A 229 -9.55 -4.55 8.36
N PRO A 230 -8.68 -4.67 9.36
CA PRO A 230 -7.25 -4.63 9.11
C PRO A 230 -6.84 -5.83 8.26
N TRP A 231 -6.09 -5.55 7.20
CA TRP A 231 -5.46 -6.54 6.34
C TRP A 231 -3.98 -6.70 6.66
N LEU A 232 -3.29 -5.58 6.89
CA LEU A 232 -1.90 -5.54 7.32
C LEU A 232 -1.75 -4.49 8.42
N TYR A 233 -1.01 -4.85 9.47
CA TYR A 233 -0.50 -3.93 10.47
C TYR A 233 0.95 -4.29 10.71
N ALA A 234 1.86 -3.41 10.29
CA ALA A 234 3.29 -3.54 10.54
C ALA A 234 3.82 -2.22 11.10
N THR A 235 4.70 -2.33 12.08
CA THR A 235 5.43 -1.20 12.65
C THR A 235 6.91 -1.50 12.59
N ALA A 236 7.75 -0.48 12.41
CA ALA A 236 9.18 -0.66 12.60
C ALA A 236 9.43 -1.15 14.04
N LYS A 237 10.35 -2.10 14.19
CA LYS A 237 10.84 -2.43 15.53
C LYS A 237 11.48 -1.17 16.11
N PRO A 238 11.19 -0.79 17.36
CA PRO A 238 11.95 0.28 18.01
C PRO A 238 13.42 -0.10 17.97
N ASP A 239 14.28 0.87 17.69
CA ASP A 239 15.73 0.67 17.73
C ASP A 239 16.09 0.08 19.09
N THR A 240 16.48 -1.19 19.11
CA THR A 240 16.88 -1.84 20.35
C THR A 240 18.20 -1.19 20.76
N PRO A 241 18.35 -0.66 21.98
CA PRO A 241 19.55 0.03 22.38
C PRO A 241 20.67 -0.99 22.68
N GLU A 242 21.17 -1.71 21.68
CA GLU A 242 22.43 -2.45 21.78
C GLU A 242 23.66 -1.51 21.80
N ASN A 243 23.45 -0.20 21.68
CA ASN A 243 24.48 0.83 21.90
C ASN A 243 24.31 1.68 23.18
N VAL A 244 23.42 1.32 24.11
CA VAL A 244 23.41 1.92 25.47
C VAL A 244 23.81 0.84 26.47
N LYS A 245 25.13 0.63 26.59
CA LYS A 245 25.68 -0.19 27.68
C LYS A 245 25.40 0.49 29.03
N GLN A 246 24.87 -0.33 29.94
CA GLN A 246 24.90 -0.22 31.40
C GLN A 246 23.85 0.68 32.08
N GLY A 247 22.92 0.02 32.76
CA GLY A 247 21.98 0.61 33.71
C GLY A 247 20.82 -0.33 33.97
N ALA A 248 21.06 -1.42 34.71
CA ALA A 248 20.03 -2.38 35.08
C ALA A 248 18.96 -1.75 35.99
N THR A 249 17.68 -1.87 35.63
CA THR A 249 16.58 -2.13 36.57
C THR A 249 15.42 -2.86 35.88
N THR A 250 14.76 -3.69 36.70
CA THR A 250 13.74 -4.74 36.48
C THR A 250 12.55 -4.37 35.56
N PRO A 251 11.95 -5.33 34.81
CA PRO A 251 10.75 -5.07 34.00
C PRO A 251 9.52 -4.81 34.90
N PRO A 252 8.66 -3.81 34.63
CA PRO A 252 7.34 -3.76 35.23
C PRO A 252 6.44 -4.83 34.60
N ALA A 253 5.61 -5.43 35.44
CA ALA A 253 4.58 -6.39 35.07
C ALA A 253 3.60 -5.82 34.04
N GLN A 254 3.16 -6.71 33.15
CA GLN A 254 2.00 -6.62 32.24
C GLN A 254 1.18 -5.33 32.38
N ALA A 255 1.45 -4.36 31.52
CA ALA A 255 0.53 -3.26 31.24
C ALA A 255 -0.28 -3.64 30.00
N GLU A 256 -1.60 -3.64 30.13
CA GLU A 256 -2.53 -3.75 29.00
C GLU A 256 -2.24 -2.66 27.95
N PRO A 257 -2.49 -2.93 26.65
CA PRO A 257 -2.27 -1.94 25.61
C PRO A 257 -3.13 -0.70 25.88
N VAL A 258 -2.48 0.44 26.12
CA VAL A 258 -3.15 1.73 26.21
C VAL A 258 -3.57 2.12 24.79
N ILE A 259 -4.84 1.91 24.48
CA ILE A 259 -5.48 2.54 23.32
C ILE A 259 -5.60 4.02 23.65
N ALA A 260 -4.72 4.84 23.08
CA ALA A 260 -4.88 6.29 23.13
C ALA A 260 -6.14 6.67 22.33
N PRO A 261 -7.09 7.42 22.89
CA PRO A 261 -8.21 7.93 22.11
C PRO A 261 -7.68 8.88 21.02
N LEU A 262 -8.17 8.71 19.80
CA LEU A 262 -7.93 9.64 18.70
C LEU A 262 -8.34 11.06 19.15
N PRO A 263 -7.58 12.11 18.81
CA PRO A 263 -7.98 13.47 19.12
C PRO A 263 -9.33 13.76 18.44
N HIS A 264 -10.35 14.02 19.25
CA HIS A 264 -11.61 14.56 18.76
C HIS A 264 -11.34 15.93 18.12
N VAL A 265 -11.34 15.98 16.79
CA VAL A 265 -11.59 17.24 16.09
C VAL A 265 -13.08 17.51 16.28
N ALA A 266 -13.41 18.36 17.25
CA ALA A 266 -14.74 18.90 17.36
C ALA A 266 -15.02 19.71 16.09
N ALA A 267 -15.83 19.15 15.19
CA ALA A 267 -16.40 19.90 14.09
C ALA A 267 -17.41 20.91 14.67
N THR A 268 -16.96 22.14 14.93
CA THR A 268 -17.88 23.27 15.04
C THR A 268 -18.42 23.54 13.64
N VAL A 269 -19.57 22.95 13.34
CA VAL A 269 -20.33 23.28 12.14
C VAL A 269 -21.08 24.58 12.43
N ASP A 270 -20.51 25.72 12.06
CA ASP A 270 -21.31 26.94 11.93
C ASP A 270 -22.32 26.70 10.80
N SER A 271 -23.59 26.66 11.17
CA SER A 271 -24.69 26.51 10.23
C SER A 271 -24.76 27.76 9.33
N PRO A 272 -24.74 27.64 7.99
CA PRO A 272 -24.96 28.79 7.14
C PRO A 272 -26.40 29.30 7.34
N SER A 273 -26.53 30.58 7.67
CA SER A 273 -27.81 31.29 7.78
C SER A 273 -28.62 31.14 6.50
N ALA A 274 -29.89 30.74 6.64
CA ALA A 274 -30.83 30.55 5.55
C ALA A 274 -30.97 31.81 4.66
N PRO A 275 -31.03 31.68 3.32
CA PRO A 275 -31.28 32.84 2.46
C PRO A 275 -32.71 33.37 2.66
N SER A 276 -32.82 34.69 2.78
CA SER A 276 -34.08 35.42 2.95
C SER A 276 -34.98 35.25 1.71
N ARG A 277 -36.26 34.94 1.94
CA ARG A 277 -37.29 34.84 0.90
C ARG A 277 -37.52 36.22 0.28
N LEU A 278 -37.14 36.38 -0.98
CA LEU A 278 -37.62 37.49 -1.82
C LEU A 278 -39.09 37.24 -2.18
N THR A 279 -39.99 38.00 -1.55
CA THR A 279 -41.39 38.10 -1.93
C THR A 279 -41.52 38.99 -3.16
N GLY A 280 -41.63 38.40 -4.35
CA GLY A 280 -41.97 39.10 -5.59
C GLY A 280 -43.43 38.82 -5.97
N SER A 281 -44.27 39.84 -5.92
CA SER A 281 -45.69 39.79 -6.33
C SER A 281 -45.82 39.58 -7.84
N LEU A 282 -46.45 38.47 -8.26
CA LEU A 282 -46.89 38.28 -9.64
C LEU A 282 -48.24 38.98 -9.86
N GLY A 283 -48.19 40.11 -10.56
CA GLY A 283 -49.35 40.77 -11.17
C GLY A 283 -49.83 40.02 -12.42
N ARG A 284 -51.14 40.05 -12.63
CA ARG A 284 -51.89 39.49 -13.77
C ARG A 284 -51.40 40.05 -15.11
N ASP A 285 -51.35 39.23 -16.17
CA ASP A 285 -52.32 39.32 -17.27
C ASP A 285 -52.01 38.42 -18.49
N ARG A 286 -53.11 37.91 -19.08
CA ARG A 286 -53.38 37.52 -20.49
C ARG A 286 -52.96 36.16 -21.05
N GLN A 287 -53.97 35.29 -21.12
CA GLN A 287 -54.50 34.54 -22.27
C GLN A 287 -53.66 34.44 -23.56
N MET A 288 -53.53 33.20 -24.07
CA MET A 288 -53.90 32.67 -25.41
C MET A 288 -53.39 31.21 -25.40
N GLY A 289 -54.17 30.14 -25.42
CA GLY A 289 -55.28 29.84 -26.32
C GLY A 289 -54.73 29.14 -27.56
N LEU A 290 -54.67 27.80 -27.55
CA LEU A 290 -55.03 26.91 -28.67
C LEU A 290 -54.67 25.45 -28.36
N SER A 291 -55.72 24.63 -28.31
CA SER A 291 -55.72 23.18 -28.44
C SER A 291 -55.62 22.79 -29.91
N LEU A 292 -54.73 21.86 -30.23
CA LEU A 292 -54.95 20.59 -30.96
C LEU A 292 -53.63 19.84 -31.08
#